data_AF-A0A1J6HMM8-F1
#
_entry.id   AF-A0A1J6HMM8-F1
#
_cell.length_a   1.000
_cell.length_b   1.000
_cell.length_c   1.000
_cell.angle_alpha   90.00
_cell.angle_beta   90.00
_cell.angle_gamma   90.00
#
_symmetry.space_group_name_H-M   'P 1'
#
loop_
_entity.id
_entity.type
_entity.pdbx_description
1 polymer ?
#
loop_
_entity_poly.entity_id
_entity_poly.type
_entity_poly.pdbx_seq_one_letter_code
_entity_poly.pdbx_strand_id
1 'polypeptide(L)'
;MQQVLFSVVFPVIAGLLIFLMQHFIIQLSRERDKWKSPKLQELREVISDKHVRPSLKSLAKEQVDDEVFFIRTGIRLRNPNELEPLLKFKRELGGNFGWQSIRIIYPMHLCASDGTMNLRFAFGDKLGHYILNLLAVLLILSTGLFMLSVVDDGRKFLIGMAIALPVMMVVTFVLQYLDMAYRTAKFIQKHLNEQSAD
;
A
#
# COMPACT_ATOMS: atom_id res chain seq x y z
N MET A 1 -39.97 5.47 2.80
CA MET A 1 -39.07 5.61 1.63
C MET A 1 -37.88 6.51 1.92
N GLN A 2 -38.12 7.74 2.38
CA GLN A 2 -37.10 8.61 3.02
C GLN A 2 -36.36 7.88 4.15
N GLN A 3 -37.11 7.08 4.93
CA GLN A 3 -36.55 6.18 5.94
C GLN A 3 -35.55 5.16 5.38
N VAL A 4 -35.74 4.56 4.20
CA VAL A 4 -34.85 3.51 3.66
C VAL A 4 -33.52 4.10 3.18
N LEU A 5 -33.56 5.29 2.56
CA LEU A 5 -32.34 6.02 2.18
C LEU A 5 -31.50 6.40 3.42
N PHE A 6 -32.17 6.90 4.48
CA PHE A 6 -31.51 7.27 5.73
C PHE A 6 -31.07 6.06 6.57
N SER A 7 -31.74 4.91 6.47
CA SER A 7 -31.44 3.72 7.28
C SER A 7 -30.51 2.72 6.61
N VAL A 8 -30.20 2.86 5.32
CA VAL A 8 -29.24 1.99 4.63
C VAL A 8 -27.99 2.77 4.21
N VAL A 9 -28.14 3.91 3.54
CA VAL A 9 -26.99 4.63 2.97
C VAL A 9 -26.17 5.34 4.06
N PHE A 10 -26.84 6.00 5.01
CA PHE A 10 -26.16 6.68 6.11
C PHE A 10 -25.36 5.72 7.02
N PRO A 11 -25.89 4.58 7.49
CA PRO A 11 -25.09 3.64 8.28
C PRO A 11 -23.99 2.95 7.48
N VAL A 12 -24.14 2.76 6.16
CA VAL A 12 -23.03 2.23 5.33
C VAL A 12 -21.91 3.26 5.21
N ILE A 13 -22.21 4.53 4.93
CA ILE A 13 -21.19 5.60 4.86
C ILE A 13 -20.57 5.88 6.23
N ALA A 14 -21.39 5.97 7.29
CA ALA A 14 -20.91 6.15 8.66
C ALA A 14 -20.09 4.95 9.12
N GLY A 15 -20.51 3.73 8.81
CA GLY A 15 -19.76 2.51 9.09
C GLY A 15 -18.41 2.47 8.38
N LEU A 16 -18.36 2.93 7.12
CA LEU A 16 -17.11 3.02 6.36
C LEU A 16 -16.17 4.10 6.93
N LEU A 17 -16.70 5.26 7.31
CA LEU A 17 -15.95 6.31 7.99
C LEU A 17 -15.40 5.85 9.34
N ILE A 18 -16.21 5.15 10.14
CA ILE A 18 -15.80 4.58 11.44
C ILE A 18 -14.72 3.51 11.23
N PHE A 19 -14.89 2.63 10.24
CA PHE A 19 -13.90 1.61 9.91
C PHE A 19 -12.57 2.25 9.47
N LEU A 20 -12.60 3.26 8.61
CA LEU A 20 -11.41 4.00 8.18
C LEU A 20 -10.74 4.74 9.36
N MET A 21 -11.52 5.38 10.23
CA MET A 21 -11.03 6.03 11.46
C MET A 21 -10.38 5.03 12.41
N GLN A 22 -11.02 3.89 12.68
CA GLN A 22 -10.45 2.83 13.51
C GLN A 22 -9.14 2.31 12.91
N HIS A 23 -9.12 2.07 11.61
CA HIS A 23 -7.92 1.60 10.92
C HIS A 23 -6.79 2.64 11.01
N PHE A 24 -7.11 3.93 10.93
CA PHE A 24 -6.16 5.02 11.08
C PHE A 24 -5.60 5.11 12.50
N ILE A 25 -6.46 5.05 13.54
CA ILE A 25 -6.05 5.08 14.95
C ILE A 25 -5.20 3.85 15.29
N ILE A 26 -5.56 2.66 14.81
CA ILE A 26 -4.80 1.42 15.03
C ILE A 26 -3.44 1.47 14.33
N GLN A 27 -3.37 2.07 13.13
CA GLN A 27 -2.06 2.27 12.48
C GLN A 27 -1.20 3.26 13.26
N LEU A 28 -1.75 4.39 13.72
CA LEU A 28 -1.04 5.36 14.55
C LEU A 28 -0.56 4.76 15.88
N SER A 29 -1.37 3.94 16.55
CA SER A 29 -0.98 3.29 17.81
C SER A 29 0.13 2.26 17.57
N ARG A 30 0.01 1.43 16.52
CA ARG A 30 1.06 0.47 16.13
C ARG A 30 2.37 1.15 15.76
N GLU A 31 2.32 2.33 15.13
CA GLU A 31 3.54 3.09 14.83
C GLU A 31 4.22 3.64 16.08
N ARG A 32 3.45 4.05 17.09
CA ARG A 32 3.98 4.53 18.38
C ARG A 32 4.61 3.39 19.19
N ASP A 33 3.94 2.24 19.26
CA ASP A 33 4.37 1.11 20.10
C ASP A 33 5.58 0.36 19.52
N LYS A 34 5.82 0.45 18.20
CA LYS A 34 7.02 -0.10 17.54
C LYS A 34 8.34 0.39 18.15
N TRP A 35 8.39 1.62 18.67
CA TRP A 35 9.60 2.20 19.27
C TRP A 35 9.92 1.65 20.66
N LYS A 36 9.00 0.93 21.30
CA LYS A 36 9.15 0.32 22.63
C LYS A 36 9.20 -1.22 22.57
N SER A 37 9.63 -1.79 21.44
CA SER A 37 9.76 -3.25 21.31
C SER A 37 10.77 -3.80 22.34
N PRO A 38 10.35 -4.70 23.26
CA PRO A 38 11.25 -5.32 24.25
C PRO A 38 12.45 -6.00 23.60
N LYS A 39 12.22 -6.60 22.41
CA LYS A 39 13.24 -7.26 21.60
C LYS A 39 14.37 -6.30 21.16
N LEU A 40 14.06 -5.04 20.90
CA LEU A 40 15.06 -4.02 20.55
C LEU A 40 15.89 -3.59 21.76
N GLN A 41 15.30 -3.61 22.95
CA GLN A 41 16.02 -3.35 24.19
C GLN A 41 16.98 -4.50 24.51
N GLU A 42 16.49 -5.75 24.44
CA GLU A 42 17.33 -6.96 24.61
C GLU A 42 18.54 -6.96 23.66
N LEU A 43 18.33 -6.67 22.37
CA LEU A 43 19.42 -6.61 21.40
C LEU A 43 20.43 -5.49 21.71
N ARG A 44 19.97 -4.33 22.18
CA ARG A 44 20.86 -3.24 22.61
C ARG A 44 21.66 -3.60 23.86
N GLU A 45 21.06 -4.32 24.80
CA GLU A 45 21.73 -4.82 26.00
C GLU A 45 22.86 -5.80 25.62
N VAL A 46 22.61 -6.74 24.70
CA VAL A 46 23.61 -7.68 24.17
C VAL A 46 24.79 -6.98 23.50
N ILE A 47 24.54 -5.89 22.75
CA ILE A 47 25.61 -5.08 22.14
C ILE A 47 26.44 -4.37 23.21
N SER A 48 25.80 -3.89 24.27
CA SER A 48 26.43 -3.12 25.35
C SER A 48 27.21 -3.97 26.36
N ASP A 49 26.91 -5.26 26.49
CA ASP A 49 27.56 -6.15 27.45
C ASP A 49 29.02 -6.44 27.05
N LYS A 50 29.98 -6.16 27.94
CA LYS A 50 31.41 -6.37 27.72
C LYS A 50 31.81 -7.85 27.62
N HIS A 51 31.00 -8.78 28.13
CA HIS A 51 31.32 -10.22 28.19
C HIS A 51 30.88 -10.99 26.94
N VAL A 52 30.08 -10.38 26.08
CA VAL A 52 29.58 -11.01 24.85
C VAL A 52 30.68 -11.05 23.79
N ARG A 53 30.83 -12.21 23.13
CA ARG A 53 31.82 -12.41 22.07
C ARG A 53 31.61 -11.39 20.92
N PRO A 54 32.70 -10.89 20.30
CA PRO A 54 32.60 -9.91 19.22
C PRO A 54 31.71 -10.35 18.05
N SER A 55 31.71 -11.64 17.70
CA SER A 55 30.85 -12.20 16.64
C SER A 55 29.36 -12.19 16.97
N LEU A 56 29.00 -12.35 18.25
CA LEU A 56 27.61 -12.24 18.70
C LEU A 56 27.16 -10.77 18.73
N LYS A 57 28.08 -9.84 19.05
CA LYS A 57 27.79 -8.40 18.96
C LYS A 57 27.56 -7.93 17.54
N SER A 58 28.34 -8.42 16.56
CA SER A 58 28.12 -8.07 15.16
C SER A 58 26.77 -8.58 14.65
N LEU A 59 26.38 -9.81 15.00
CA LEU A 59 25.06 -10.36 14.66
C LEU A 59 23.91 -9.59 15.33
N ALA A 60 24.05 -9.25 16.61
CA ALA A 60 23.05 -8.43 17.31
C ALA A 60 22.92 -7.04 16.69
N LYS A 61 24.03 -6.43 16.26
CA LYS A 61 24.04 -5.14 15.57
C LYS A 61 23.30 -5.21 14.23
N GLU A 62 23.56 -6.22 13.41
CA GLU A 62 22.83 -6.42 12.15
C GLU A 62 21.32 -6.56 12.37
N GLN A 63 20.90 -7.29 13.40
CA GLN A 63 19.49 -7.43 13.75
C GLN A 63 18.86 -6.13 14.27
N VAL A 64 19.62 -5.31 15.01
CA VAL A 64 19.16 -3.97 15.41
C VAL A 64 18.98 -3.07 14.20
N ASP A 65 19.92 -3.09 13.26
CA ASP A 65 19.85 -2.25 12.07
C ASP A 65 18.65 -2.62 11.16
N ASP A 66 18.37 -3.91 10.98
CA ASP A 66 17.16 -4.39 10.27
C ASP A 66 15.87 -3.99 11.00
N GLU A 67 15.80 -4.17 12.32
CA GLU A 67 14.60 -3.82 13.08
C GLU A 67 14.35 -2.30 13.10
N VAL A 68 15.40 -1.49 13.25
CA VAL A 68 15.32 -0.02 13.16
C VAL A 68 14.88 0.41 11.76
N PHE A 69 15.43 -0.22 10.72
CA PHE A 69 15.02 0.03 9.34
C PHE A 69 13.54 -0.32 9.11
N PHE A 70 13.10 -1.48 9.57
CA PHE A 70 11.71 -1.91 9.49
C PHE A 70 10.76 -0.98 10.24
N ILE A 71 11.13 -0.51 11.43
CA ILE A 71 10.32 0.45 12.18
C ILE A 71 10.17 1.75 11.42
N ARG A 72 11.26 2.26 10.84
CA ARG A 72 11.27 3.56 10.17
C ARG A 72 10.62 3.55 8.79
N THR A 73 10.73 2.44 8.06
CA THR A 73 10.30 2.36 6.65
C THR A 73 9.08 1.46 6.46
N GLY A 74 8.79 0.58 7.41
CA GLY A 74 7.78 -0.47 7.29
C GLY A 74 8.16 -1.62 6.34
N ILE A 75 9.41 -1.66 5.86
CA ILE A 75 9.93 -2.67 4.93
C ILE A 75 10.76 -3.67 5.72
N ARG A 76 10.42 -4.96 5.61
CA ARG A 76 11.18 -6.04 6.22
C ARG A 76 12.14 -6.60 5.20
N LEU A 77 13.44 -6.54 5.48
CA LEU A 77 14.45 -7.07 4.58
C LEU A 77 14.29 -8.58 4.44
N ARG A 78 14.44 -9.11 3.22
CA ARG A 78 14.51 -10.56 3.01
C ARG A 78 15.91 -11.11 3.26
N ASN A 79 16.92 -10.28 3.04
CA ASN A 79 18.33 -10.59 3.24
C ASN A 79 19.05 -9.32 3.74
N PRO A 80 19.98 -9.43 4.72
CA PRO A 80 20.82 -8.30 5.17
C PRO A 80 21.48 -7.53 4.02
N ASN A 81 21.84 -8.21 2.94
CA ASN A 81 22.50 -7.63 1.77
C ASN A 81 21.60 -6.70 0.94
N GLU A 82 20.30 -6.62 1.23
CA GLU A 82 19.34 -5.76 0.51
C GLU A 82 19.27 -4.33 1.09
N LEU A 83 19.80 -4.09 2.29
CA LEU A 83 19.73 -2.80 2.95
C LEU A 83 20.41 -1.68 2.14
N GLU A 84 21.67 -1.88 1.75
CA GLU A 84 22.43 -0.91 0.96
C GLU A 84 21.80 -0.64 -0.43
N PRO A 85 21.39 -1.68 -1.20
CA PRO A 85 20.64 -1.48 -2.43
C PRO A 85 19.35 -0.68 -2.25
N LEU A 86 18.59 -0.89 -1.17
CA LEU A 86 17.36 -0.12 -0.89
C LEU A 86 17.66 1.35 -0.55
N LEU A 87 18.70 1.60 0.23
CA LEU A 87 19.12 2.95 0.57
C LEU A 87 19.61 3.69 -0.68
N LYS A 88 20.38 3.04 -1.54
CA LYS A 88 20.82 3.59 -2.82
C LYS A 88 19.64 3.89 -3.73
N PHE A 89 18.72 2.94 -3.89
CA PHE A 89 17.49 3.13 -4.66
C PHE A 89 16.66 4.31 -4.15
N LYS A 90 16.50 4.44 -2.82
CA LYS A 90 15.80 5.59 -2.23
C LYS A 90 16.46 6.93 -2.56
N ARG A 91 17.80 6.96 -2.66
CA ARG A 91 18.56 8.17 -3.05
C ARG A 91 18.35 8.49 -4.53
N GLU A 92 18.38 7.48 -5.40
CA GLU A 92 18.12 7.61 -6.84
C GLU A 92 16.72 8.20 -7.10
N LEU A 93 15.71 7.74 -6.35
CA LEU A 93 14.35 8.29 -6.43
C LEU A 93 14.20 9.73 -5.92
N GLY A 94 15.22 10.29 -5.27
CA GLY A 94 15.20 11.65 -4.74
C GLY A 94 14.09 11.93 -3.73
N GLY A 95 13.64 13.18 -3.68
CA GLY A 95 12.56 13.64 -2.78
C GLY A 95 11.15 13.29 -3.24
N ASN A 96 10.98 12.89 -4.51
CA ASN A 96 9.66 12.70 -5.14
C ASN A 96 8.92 11.46 -4.62
N PHE A 97 9.66 10.47 -4.13
CA PHE A 97 9.11 9.20 -3.63
C PHE A 97 9.52 8.94 -2.19
N GLY A 98 8.52 8.77 -1.32
CA GLY A 98 8.74 8.39 0.08
C GLY A 98 8.96 6.88 0.26
N TRP A 99 9.36 6.48 1.47
CA TRP A 99 9.46 5.07 1.85
C TRP A 99 8.13 4.32 1.71
N GLN A 100 6.99 5.01 1.82
CA GLN A 100 5.68 4.42 1.60
C GLN A 100 5.49 3.91 0.17
N SER A 101 5.96 4.65 -0.84
CA SER A 101 5.90 4.21 -2.24
C SER A 101 6.75 2.97 -2.48
N ILE A 102 7.96 2.93 -1.88
CA ILE A 102 8.86 1.76 -1.95
C ILE A 102 8.22 0.56 -1.23
N ARG A 103 7.60 0.78 -0.07
CA ARG A 103 6.92 -0.25 0.71
C ARG A 103 5.74 -0.88 -0.02
N ILE A 104 5.02 -0.09 -0.81
CA ILE A 104 3.89 -0.58 -1.61
C ILE A 104 4.36 -1.53 -2.73
N ILE A 105 5.53 -1.28 -3.31
CA ILE A 105 6.05 -2.08 -4.43
C ILE A 105 6.97 -3.22 -3.98
N TYR A 106 7.60 -3.10 -2.81
CA TYR A 106 8.49 -4.12 -2.26
C TYR A 106 7.68 -5.17 -1.49
N PRO A 107 7.97 -6.47 -1.66
CA PRO A 107 8.96 -7.08 -2.56
C PRO A 107 8.35 -7.56 -3.89
N MET A 108 7.13 -7.14 -4.21
CA MET A 108 6.36 -7.68 -5.34
C MET A 108 6.94 -7.28 -6.70
N HIS A 109 7.31 -6.01 -6.86
CA HIS A 109 7.85 -5.45 -8.10
C HIS A 109 9.29 -4.97 -7.94
N LEU A 110 9.85 -4.99 -6.73
CA LEU A 110 11.21 -4.55 -6.44
C LEU A 110 12.05 -5.73 -5.95
N CYS A 111 13.10 -6.07 -6.70
CA CYS A 111 14.00 -7.17 -6.38
C CYS A 111 15.46 -6.71 -6.41
N ALA A 112 16.26 -7.20 -5.47
CA ALA A 112 17.72 -7.02 -5.52
C ALA A 112 18.33 -7.92 -6.59
N SER A 113 19.19 -7.34 -7.45
CA SER A 113 20.08 -8.06 -8.36
C SER A 113 21.42 -7.34 -8.37
N ASP A 114 22.50 -8.07 -8.16
CA ASP A 114 23.87 -7.57 -8.35
C ASP A 114 24.18 -6.29 -7.55
N GLY A 115 23.70 -6.21 -6.30
CA GLY A 115 23.90 -5.04 -5.42
C GLY A 115 23.07 -3.81 -5.78
N THR A 116 22.10 -3.94 -6.70
CA THR A 116 21.17 -2.87 -7.11
C THR A 116 19.72 -3.34 -6.98
N MET A 117 18.80 -2.40 -6.80
CA MET A 117 17.37 -2.70 -6.81
C MET A 117 16.82 -2.50 -8.22
N ASN A 118 16.17 -3.54 -8.74
CA ASN A 118 15.59 -3.54 -10.08
C ASN A 118 14.09 -3.75 -10.02
N LEU A 119 13.37 -3.01 -10.87
CA LEU A 119 11.94 -3.18 -11.04
C LEU A 119 11.65 -4.34 -12.00
N ARG A 120 10.92 -5.34 -11.52
CA ARG A 120 10.50 -6.49 -12.33
C ARG A 120 8.98 -6.51 -12.45
N PHE A 121 8.51 -6.63 -13.68
CA PHE A 121 7.09 -6.76 -13.99
C PHE A 121 6.88 -8.11 -14.66
N ALA A 122 6.10 -8.99 -14.03
CA ALA A 122 5.67 -10.21 -14.68
C ALA A 122 4.61 -9.90 -15.76
N PHE A 123 4.50 -10.76 -16.77
CA PHE A 123 3.43 -10.63 -17.76
C PHE A 123 2.04 -10.63 -17.10
N GLY A 124 1.87 -11.45 -16.05
CA GLY A 124 0.64 -11.51 -15.25
C GLY A 124 0.27 -10.17 -14.60
N ASP A 125 1.25 -9.37 -14.17
CA ASP A 125 0.99 -8.06 -13.55
C ASP A 125 0.39 -7.08 -14.57
N LYS A 126 0.96 -7.08 -15.78
CA LYS A 126 0.47 -6.26 -16.89
C LYS A 126 -0.94 -6.69 -17.32
N LEU A 127 -1.19 -7.99 -17.40
CA LEU A 127 -2.50 -8.53 -17.72
C LEU A 127 -3.54 -8.16 -16.63
N GLY A 128 -3.17 -8.33 -15.36
CA GLY A 128 -4.00 -7.98 -14.21
C GLY A 128 -4.42 -6.51 -14.21
N HIS A 129 -3.48 -5.60 -14.47
CA HIS A 129 -3.77 -4.17 -14.63
C HIS A 129 -4.84 -3.89 -15.69
N TYR A 130 -4.70 -4.47 -16.88
CA TYR A 130 -5.70 -4.27 -17.95
C TYR A 130 -7.05 -4.90 -17.63
N ILE A 131 -7.06 -6.08 -17.00
CA ILE A 131 -8.31 -6.76 -16.59
C ILE A 131 -9.04 -5.92 -15.53
N LEU A 132 -8.33 -5.39 -14.52
CA LEU A 132 -8.93 -4.53 -13.49
C LEU A 132 -9.52 -3.25 -14.09
N ASN A 133 -8.82 -2.62 -15.04
CA ASN A 133 -9.35 -1.45 -15.75
C ASN A 133 -10.58 -1.80 -16.60
N LEU A 134 -10.55 -2.92 -17.33
CA LEU A 134 -11.68 -3.38 -18.13
C LEU A 134 -12.91 -3.65 -17.24
N LEU A 135 -12.70 -4.30 -16.09
CA LEU A 135 -13.77 -4.54 -15.11
C LEU A 135 -14.35 -3.23 -14.59
N ALA A 136 -13.52 -2.23 -14.25
CA ALA A 136 -14.00 -0.92 -13.82
C ALA A 136 -14.88 -0.25 -14.88
N VAL A 137 -14.46 -0.27 -16.15
CA VAL A 137 -15.22 0.30 -17.27
C VAL A 137 -16.54 -0.44 -17.48
N LEU A 138 -16.52 -1.78 -17.51
CA LEU A 138 -17.74 -2.58 -17.68
C LEU A 138 -18.75 -2.33 -16.55
N LEU A 139 -18.28 -2.15 -15.32
CA LEU A 139 -19.14 -1.93 -14.16
C LEU A 139 -19.79 -0.54 -14.19
N ILE A 140 -19.04 0.50 -14.60
CA ILE A 140 -19.57 1.85 -14.85
C ILE A 140 -20.62 1.81 -15.97
N LEU A 141 -20.32 1.17 -17.11
CA LEU A 141 -21.23 1.08 -18.25
C LEU A 141 -22.51 0.32 -17.90
N SER A 142 -22.40 -0.84 -17.24
CA SER A 142 -23.54 -1.65 -16.80
C SER A 142 -24.45 -0.87 -15.85
N THR A 143 -23.85 -0.18 -14.87
CA THR A 143 -24.61 0.65 -13.93
C THR A 143 -25.29 1.82 -14.64
N GLY A 144 -24.61 2.47 -15.58
CA GLY A 144 -25.18 3.53 -16.40
C GLY A 144 -26.37 3.05 -17.24
N LEU A 145 -26.24 1.91 -17.92
CA LEU A 145 -27.33 1.30 -18.70
C LEU A 145 -28.54 0.93 -17.83
N PHE A 146 -28.29 0.36 -16.65
CA PHE A 146 -29.35 0.07 -15.69
C PHE A 146 -30.08 1.35 -15.26
N MET A 147 -29.35 2.43 -14.95
CA MET A 147 -29.96 3.71 -14.56
C MET A 147 -30.77 4.35 -15.68
N LEU A 148 -30.30 4.26 -16.93
CA LEU A 148 -31.05 4.73 -18.10
C LEU A 148 -32.38 3.98 -18.25
N SER A 149 -32.41 2.67 -17.98
CA SER A 149 -33.64 1.87 -18.11
C SER A 149 -34.75 2.22 -17.12
N VAL A 150 -34.41 2.92 -16.03
CA VAL A 150 -35.37 3.31 -14.97
C VAL A 150 -35.52 4.82 -14.84
N VAL A 151 -34.95 5.61 -15.76
CA VAL A 151 -34.89 7.08 -15.67
C VAL A 151 -36.27 7.74 -15.71
N ASP A 152 -37.19 7.18 -16.50
CA ASP A 152 -38.55 7.70 -16.67
C ASP A 152 -39.40 7.51 -15.38
N ASP A 153 -39.01 6.56 -14.52
CA ASP A 153 -39.58 6.39 -13.18
C ASP A 153 -38.67 7.08 -12.17
N GLY A 154 -38.85 8.39 -12.02
CA GLY A 154 -38.01 9.24 -11.16
C GLY A 154 -37.86 8.73 -9.73
N ARG A 155 -38.84 7.99 -9.19
CA ARG A 155 -38.77 7.36 -7.87
C ARG A 155 -37.81 6.14 -7.89
N LYS A 156 -37.94 5.25 -8.88
CA LYS A 156 -37.02 4.11 -9.03
C LYS A 156 -35.60 4.58 -9.36
N PHE A 157 -35.47 5.61 -10.19
CA PHE A 157 -34.19 6.23 -10.52
C PHE A 157 -33.48 6.78 -9.27
N LEU A 158 -34.17 7.54 -8.42
CA LEU A 158 -33.63 8.06 -7.17
C LEU A 158 -33.16 6.95 -6.21
N ILE A 159 -33.96 5.89 -6.06
CA ILE A 159 -33.61 4.73 -5.23
C ILE A 159 -32.40 3.99 -5.82
N GLY A 160 -32.40 3.76 -7.13
CA GLY A 160 -31.27 3.14 -7.84
C GLY A 160 -29.98 3.91 -7.62
N MET A 161 -30.00 5.23 -7.84
CA MET A 161 -28.84 6.10 -7.65
C MET A 161 -28.31 6.07 -6.21
N ALA A 162 -29.21 6.10 -5.23
CA ALA A 162 -28.83 6.06 -3.81
C ALA A 162 -28.14 4.76 -3.39
N ILE A 163 -28.42 3.65 -4.08
CA ILE A 163 -27.79 2.35 -3.82
C ILE A 163 -26.53 2.19 -4.66
N ALA A 164 -26.59 2.51 -5.94
CA ALA A 164 -25.50 2.27 -6.87
C ALA A 164 -24.29 3.16 -6.58
N LEU A 165 -24.47 4.44 -6.23
CA LEU A 165 -23.34 5.35 -6.00
C LEU A 165 -22.41 4.88 -4.86
N PRO A 166 -22.89 4.53 -3.65
CA PRO A 166 -22.03 3.96 -2.61
C PRO A 166 -21.35 2.66 -3.03
N VAL A 167 -22.08 1.76 -3.70
CA VAL A 167 -21.52 0.48 -4.17
C VAL A 167 -20.41 0.73 -5.21
N MET A 168 -20.65 1.61 -6.17
CA MET A 168 -19.66 2.03 -7.17
C MET A 168 -18.43 2.62 -6.51
N MET A 169 -18.60 3.47 -5.49
CA MET A 169 -17.49 4.08 -4.77
C MET A 169 -16.64 3.01 -4.05
N VAL A 170 -17.26 2.05 -3.36
CA VAL A 170 -16.55 0.96 -2.68
C VAL A 170 -15.82 0.08 -3.69
N VAL A 171 -16.50 -0.34 -4.77
CA VAL A 171 -15.92 -1.24 -5.76
C VAL A 171 -14.77 -0.56 -6.51
N THR A 172 -14.93 0.69 -6.93
CA THR A 172 -13.85 1.43 -7.60
C THR A 172 -12.67 1.66 -6.68
N PHE A 173 -12.90 1.95 -5.39
CA PHE A 173 -11.83 2.03 -4.40
C PHE A 173 -11.07 0.72 -4.28
N VAL A 174 -11.75 -0.42 -4.19
CA VAL A 174 -11.12 -1.74 -4.12
C VAL A 174 -10.30 -2.03 -5.38
N LEU A 175 -10.86 -1.79 -6.57
CA LEU A 175 -10.14 -1.98 -7.84
C LEU A 175 -8.88 -1.10 -7.91
N GLN A 176 -8.98 0.15 -7.48
CA GLN A 176 -7.84 1.06 -7.41
C GLN A 176 -6.79 0.61 -6.38
N TYR A 177 -7.22 0.11 -5.23
CA TYR A 177 -6.34 -0.39 -4.18
C TYR A 177 -5.54 -1.61 -4.68
N LEU A 178 -6.20 -2.57 -5.35
CA LEU A 178 -5.54 -3.74 -5.93
C LEU A 178 -4.50 -3.35 -7.00
N ASP A 179 -4.77 -2.31 -7.78
CA ASP A 179 -3.86 -1.83 -8.82
C ASP A 179 -2.80 -0.82 -8.31
N MET A 180 -2.81 -0.47 -7.03
CA MET A 180 -1.95 0.57 -6.47
C MET A 180 -0.46 0.22 -6.56
N ALA A 181 -0.11 -1.05 -6.28
CA ALA A 181 1.27 -1.52 -6.33
C ALA A 181 1.86 -1.44 -7.74
N TYR A 182 1.11 -1.93 -8.73
CA TYR A 182 1.52 -1.91 -10.12
C TYR A 182 1.69 -0.47 -10.64
N ARG A 183 0.71 0.41 -10.40
CA ARG A 183 0.78 1.81 -10.83
C ARG A 183 1.93 2.57 -10.18
N THR A 184 2.15 2.36 -8.89
CA THR A 184 3.28 2.99 -8.18
C THR A 184 4.61 2.53 -8.75
N ALA A 185 4.77 1.22 -9.00
CA ALA A 185 5.98 0.67 -9.62
C ALA A 185 6.19 1.23 -11.04
N LYS A 186 5.13 1.37 -11.83
CA LYS A 186 5.21 1.97 -13.18
C LYS A 186 5.55 3.45 -13.15
N PHE A 187 5.01 4.21 -12.21
CA PHE A 187 5.33 5.62 -12.05
C PHE A 187 6.80 5.82 -11.64
N ILE A 188 7.30 4.97 -10.74
CA ILE A 188 8.73 4.95 -10.38
C ILE A 188 9.60 4.58 -11.59
N GLN A 189 9.23 3.54 -12.35
CA GLN A 189 9.97 3.15 -13.55
C GLN A 189 10.06 4.30 -14.57
N LYS A 190 8.95 5.00 -14.80
CA LYS A 190 8.91 6.15 -15.71
C LYS A 190 9.87 7.26 -15.23
N HIS A 191 9.87 7.56 -13.93
CA HIS A 191 10.77 8.58 -13.37
C HIS A 191 12.25 8.23 -13.54
N LEU A 192 12.63 6.98 -13.27
CA LEU A 192 14.01 6.52 -13.45
C LEU A 192 14.45 6.58 -14.91
N ASN A 193 13.56 6.22 -15.84
CA ASN A 193 13.85 6.30 -17.28
C ASN A 193 14.04 7.75 -17.74
N GLU A 194 13.22 8.69 -17.25
CA GLU A 194 13.35 10.12 -17.56
C GLU A 194 14.69 10.68 -17.05
N GLN A 195 15.10 10.34 -15.82
CA GLN A 195 16.40 10.74 -15.28
C GLN A 195 17.61 10.17 -16.04
N SER A 196 17.47 9.00 -16.66
CA SER A 196 18.54 8.38 -17.43
C SER A 196 18.67 8.90 -18.87
N ALA A 197 17.69 9.67 -19.33
CA ALA A 197 17.68 10.27 -20.67
C ALA A 197 18.29 11.69 -20.71
N ASP A 198 18.52 12.29 -19.54
CA ASP A 198 19.24 13.56 -19.34
C ASP A 198 20.73 13.31 -19.02
#